data_AF-A0A948D5N6-F1
#
_entry.id   AF-A0A948D5N6-F1
#
_cell.length_a   1.000
_cell.length_b   1.000
_cell.length_c   1.000
_cell.angle_alpha   90.00
_cell.angle_beta   90.00
_cell.angle_gamma   90.00
#
_symmetry.space_group_name_H-M   'P 1'
#
loop_
_entity.id
_entity.type
_entity.pdbx_description
1 polymer ?
#
loop_
_entity_poly.entity_id
_entity_poly.type
_entity_poly.pdbx_seq_one_letter_code
_entity_poly.pdbx_strand_id
1 'polypeptide(L)' 'MAKIKDIPKIDRPREKFLQKGADALSKSDLLAILLGSGIKGKNVRELSESIIKKFGKNFLTSN' A
#
# COMPACT_ATOMS: atom_id res chain seq x y z
N MET A 1 7.52 5.55 -14.21
CA MET A 1 7.30 5.55 -12.74
C MET A 1 8.31 4.61 -12.10
N ALA A 2 8.97 5.06 -11.03
CA ALA A 2 10.04 4.37 -10.34
C ALA A 2 9.62 2.95 -9.93
N LYS A 3 10.39 1.94 -10.36
CA LYS A 3 10.18 0.56 -9.91
C LYS A 3 10.49 0.53 -8.41
N ILE A 4 9.91 -0.41 -7.66
CA ILE A 4 10.24 -0.64 -6.24
C ILE A 4 11.76 -0.77 -6.00
N LYS A 5 12.52 -1.14 -7.03
CA LYS A 5 13.99 -1.16 -7.03
C LYS A 5 14.66 0.22 -6.85
N ASP A 6 14.04 1.29 -7.33
CA ASP A 6 14.57 2.67 -7.28
C ASP A 6 14.29 3.35 -5.93
N ILE A 7 13.45 2.75 -5.09
CA ILE A 7 13.15 3.24 -3.75
C ILE A 7 14.25 2.74 -2.80
N PRO A 8 14.86 3.63 -2.00
CA PRO A 8 15.76 3.24 -0.91
C PRO A 8 15.11 2.16 -0.05
N LYS A 9 15.89 1.15 0.34
CA LYS A 9 15.38 -0.01 1.11
C LYS A 9 14.49 0.40 2.28
N ILE A 10 14.92 1.40 3.05
CA ILE A 10 14.20 1.94 4.21
C ILE A 10 12.84 2.59 3.89
N ASP A 11 12.67 3.09 2.67
CA ASP A 11 11.42 3.72 2.20
C ASP A 11 10.51 2.74 1.46
N ARG A 12 10.96 1.50 1.22
CA ARG A 12 10.10 0.49 0.61
C ARG A 12 8.95 0.18 1.56
N PRO A 13 7.71 0.04 1.06
CA PRO A 13 6.54 -0.12 1.93
C PRO A 13 6.69 -1.25 2.95
N ARG A 14 7.18 -2.42 2.54
CA ARG A 14 7.38 -3.56 3.45
C ARG A 14 8.44 -3.30 4.52
N GLU A 15 9.56 -2.68 4.16
CA GLU A 15 10.65 -2.43 5.11
C GLU A 15 10.30 -1.27 6.05
N LYS A 16 9.65 -0.23 5.52
CA LYS A 16 9.09 0.87 6.31
C LYS A 16 8.05 0.37 7.31
N PHE A 17 7.20 -0.57 6.92
CA PHE A 17 6.22 -1.22 7.81
C PHE A 17 6.91 -1.99 8.93
N LEU A 18 7.96 -2.75 8.61
CA LEU A 18 8.74 -3.49 9.61
C LEU A 18 9.45 -2.56 10.61
N GLN A 19 9.96 -1.41 10.16
CA GLN A 19 10.70 -0.48 11.03
C GLN A 19 9.82 0.47 11.83
N LYS A 20 8.76 1.02 11.22
CA LYS A 20 7.98 2.12 11.76
C LYS A 20 6.52 1.74 12.08
N GLY A 21 6.13 0.50 11.80
CA GLY A 21 4.76 0.01 12.01
C GLY A 21 3.76 0.52 10.97
N ALA A 22 2.49 0.15 11.17
CA ALA A 22 1.41 0.45 10.24
C ALA A 22 1.14 1.96 10.06
N ASP A 23 1.31 2.72 11.14
CA ASP A 23 0.99 4.15 11.20
C ASP A 23 1.87 5.01 10.27
N ALA A 24 3.07 4.54 9.96
CA ALA A 24 3.99 5.23 9.06
C ALA A 24 3.64 5.09 7.57
N LEU A 25 2.59 4.35 7.21
CA LEU A 25 2.18 4.08 5.85
C LEU A 25 0.78 4.60 5.56
N SER A 26 0.55 4.95 4.29
CA SER A 26 -0.81 5.26 3.84
C SER A 26 -1.68 4.00 3.86
N LYS A 27 -3.00 4.18 4.03
CA LYS A 27 -3.98 3.08 3.91
C LYS A 27 -3.83 2.30 2.59
N SER A 28 -3.53 3.01 1.50
CA SER A 28 -3.24 2.42 0.18
C SER A 28 -1.97 1.58 0.19
N ASP A 29 -0.91 2.01 0.87
CA ASP A 29 0.33 1.23 0.95
C ASP A 29 0.15 -0.02 1.80
N LEU A 30 -0.58 0.07 2.93
CA LEU A 30 -0.90 -1.09 3.76
C LEU A 30 -1.69 -2.13 2.97
N LEU A 31 -2.71 -1.68 2.25
CA LEU A 31 -3.49 -2.56 1.39
C LEU A 31 -2.65 -3.12 0.24
N ALA A 32 -1.74 -2.32 -0.34
CA ALA A 32 -0.88 -2.79 -1.42
C ALA A 32 0.12 -3.86 -0.94
N ILE A 33 0.62 -3.73 0.29
CA ILE A 33 1.46 -4.74 0.94
C ILE A 33 0.66 -6.04 1.12
N LEU A 34 -0.58 -5.95 1.62
CA LEU A 34 -1.46 -7.09 1.88
C LEU A 34 -1.83 -7.83 0.59
N LEU A 35 -2.18 -7.09 -0.47
CA LEU A 35 -2.52 -7.67 -1.77
C LEU A 35 -1.30 -8.32 -2.44
N GLY A 36 -0.09 -7.78 -2.21
CA GLY A 36 1.18 -8.32 -2.70
C GLY A 36 1.41 -8.18 -4.21
N SER A 37 0.35 -8.15 -5.02
CA SER A 37 0.38 -7.95 -6.47
C SER A 37 -0.90 -7.30 -6.98
N GLY A 38 -0.81 -6.74 -8.19
CA GLY A 38 -1.96 -6.20 -8.91
C GLY A 38 -2.72 -7.28 -9.68
N ILE A 39 -3.74 -6.85 -10.41
CA ILE A 39 -4.48 -7.69 -11.34
C ILE A 39 -4.16 -7.31 -12.79
N LYS A 40 -4.59 -8.12 -13.76
CA LYS A 40 -4.43 -7.76 -15.18
C LYS A 40 -5.05 -6.38 -15.44
N GLY A 41 -4.23 -5.45 -15.93
CA GLY A 41 -4.66 -4.09 -16.27
C GLY A 41 -4.69 -3.09 -15.11
N LYS A 42 -4.33 -3.48 -13.88
CA LYS A 42 -4.18 -2.55 -12.74
C LYS A 42 -3.02 -2.96 -11.84
N ASN A 43 -2.09 -2.04 -11.58
CA ASN A 43 -1.05 -2.33 -10.62
C ASN A 43 -1.61 -2.39 -9.19
N VAL A 44 -0.84 -2.95 -8.26
CA VAL A 44 -1.28 -3.17 -6.88
C VAL A 44 -1.71 -1.87 -6.18
N ARG A 45 -1.04 -0.75 -6.47
CA ARG A 45 -1.35 0.55 -5.89
C ARG A 45 -2.66 1.11 -6.43
N GLU A 46 -2.87 1.06 -7.75
CA GLU A 46 -4.14 1.45 -8.39
C GLU A 46 -5.32 0.59 -7.90
N LEU A 47 -5.07 -0.70 -7.69
CA LEU A 47 -6.06 -1.61 -7.13
C LEU A 47 -6.39 -1.23 -5.68
N SER A 48 -5.39 -0.97 -4.85
CA SER A 48 -5.59 -0.54 -3.47
C SER A 48 -6.37 0.77 -3.37
N GLU A 49 -6.02 1.77 -4.19
CA GLU A 49 -6.76 3.04 -4.25
C GLU A 49 -8.20 2.84 -4.72
N SER A 50 -8.43 1.98 -5.73
CA SER A 50 -9.77 1.64 -6.21
C SER A 50 -10.63 1.00 -5.12
N ILE A 51 -10.05 0.10 -4.32
CA ILE A 51 -10.72 -0.57 -3.20
C ILE A 51 -11.08 0.48 -2.13
N ILE A 52 -10.12 1.30 -1.69
CA ILE A 52 -10.38 2.33 -0.68
C ILE A 52 -11.46 3.31 -1.14
N LYS A 53 -11.44 3.71 -2.42
CA LYS A 53 -12.47 4.58 -3.00
C LYS A 53 -13.84 3.92 -2.99
N LYS A 54 -13.91 2.60 -3.24
CA LYS A 54 -15.16 1.83 -3.26
C LYS A 54 -15.74 1.60 -1.86
N PHE A 55 -14.90 1.37 -0.85
CA PHE A 55 -15.33 1.07 0.53
C PHE A 55 -15.37 2.31 1.45
N GLY A 56 -14.87 3.47 0.99
CA GLY A 56 -14.95 4.75 1.69
C GLY A 56 -13.80 4.99 2.69
N LYS A 57 -13.75 6.21 3.25
CA LYS A 57 -12.66 6.69 4.12
C LYS A 57 -12.46 5.87 5.41
N ASN A 58 -13.49 5.14 5.84
CA ASN A 58 -13.48 4.32 7.06
C ASN A 58 -12.88 2.92 6.83
N PHE A 59 -12.46 2.59 5.61
CA PHE A 59 -11.71 1.37 5.33
C PHE A 59 -10.39 1.39 6.10
N LEU A 60 -10.02 0.28 6.76
CA LEU A 60 -8.85 0.14 7.65
C LEU A 60 -8.85 1.07 8.88
N THR A 61 -10.02 1.37 9.45
CA THR A 61 -10.09 2.08 10.74
C THR A 61 -10.07 1.06 11.87
N SER A 62 -9.13 1.17 12.81
CA SER A 62 -9.26 0.48 14.10
C SER A 62 -10.33 1.18 14.91
N ASN A 63 -11.23 0.39 15.49
CA ASN A 63 -12.27 0.84 16.40
C ASN A 63 -11.72 0.98 17.82
#